data_AF-A0A519NDU4-F1
#
_entry.id   AF-A0A519NDU4-F1
#
_cell.length_a   1.000
_cell.length_b   1.000
_cell.length_c   1.000
_cell.angle_alpha   90.00
_cell.angle_beta   90.00
_cell.angle_gamma   90.00
#
_symmetry.space_group_name_H-M   'P 1'
#
loop_
_entity.id
_entity.type
_entity.pdbx_description
1 polymer ?
#
loop_
_entity_poly.entity_id
_entity_poly.type
_entity_poly.pdbx_seq_one_letter_code
_entity_poly.pdbx_strand_id
1 'polypeptide(L)'
;MKKSLFLLLPLCLLVSCADKKPIDLFLHDQKWDYYHFIRTNDSIHGYKFSAYFREKDSIVGVFRNDSLFFTRIDLSNKVASGDYLGIKKGNGFFVASDSINLQPIPEKDFNRIVDSTMNPKLSHLNKRLKKGDFIFEIDVQNWNPHERKGLTTVKVFDKKGNYLQQFQSDQFEFPNEKKLDFEYADYNFDNQNDLAFFLGNIGNRNAVISEFYLFDKRNGKFIHSETLSGIASGMGTTWDEKRKRIISESSGGGEYDYKIHSSKDTNFVLLKKLRVNFGFRGDSVLVTRTTLKNGKYDTIKRTIREKNFDYRAAVKKFLNE
;
A
#
# COMPACT_ATOMS: atom_id res chain seq x y z
N MET A 1 -82.64 15.63 -31.41
CA MET A 1 -81.57 15.10 -32.26
C MET A 1 -80.26 15.04 -31.46
N LYS A 2 -79.69 13.83 -31.41
CA LYS A 2 -78.33 13.39 -31.03
C LYS A 2 -77.71 13.85 -29.68
N LYS A 3 -77.81 12.91 -28.74
CA LYS A 3 -76.90 12.65 -27.61
C LYS A 3 -75.47 12.41 -28.10
N SER A 4 -74.46 12.84 -27.32
CA SER A 4 -73.18 12.15 -27.21
C SER A 4 -72.67 12.24 -25.77
N LEU A 5 -72.51 11.05 -25.20
CA LEU A 5 -72.10 10.69 -23.86
C LEU A 5 -70.60 10.39 -23.93
N PHE A 6 -69.77 11.04 -23.12
CA PHE A 6 -68.37 10.63 -22.94
C PHE A 6 -68.28 9.66 -21.77
N LEU A 7 -68.01 8.40 -22.08
CA LEU A 7 -67.62 7.36 -21.14
C LEU A 7 -66.46 6.61 -21.80
N LEU A 8 -65.27 6.66 -21.21
CA LEU A 8 -64.14 5.82 -21.61
C LEU A 8 -63.38 5.39 -20.35
N LEU A 9 -63.54 4.10 -20.05
CA LEU A 9 -62.62 3.28 -19.25
C LEU A 9 -61.19 3.35 -19.81
N PRO A 10 -60.17 3.04 -19.00
CA PRO A 10 -59.02 2.28 -19.46
C PRO A 10 -59.11 0.85 -18.95
N LEU A 11 -59.22 -0.04 -19.92
CA LEU A 11 -58.95 -1.47 -19.87
C LEU A 11 -57.44 -1.69 -19.66
N CYS A 12 -57.11 -2.74 -18.91
CA CYS A 12 -55.76 -3.20 -18.64
C CYS A 12 -55.03 -3.79 -19.87
N LEU A 13 -53.69 -3.77 -19.74
CA LEU A 13 -52.64 -4.58 -20.38
C LEU A 13 -52.21 -4.25 -21.83
N LEU A 14 -50.97 -3.77 -21.98
CA LEU A 14 -49.83 -4.61 -22.42
C LEU A 14 -48.48 -3.87 -22.31
N VAL A 15 -47.56 -4.56 -21.63
CA VAL A 15 -46.09 -4.49 -21.64
C VAL A 15 -45.46 -3.45 -22.60
N SER A 16 -44.94 -2.37 -22.00
CA SER A 16 -43.86 -1.60 -22.62
C SER A 16 -42.53 -2.15 -22.10
N CYS A 17 -41.74 -2.75 -22.99
CA CYS A 17 -40.32 -2.96 -22.76
C CYS A 17 -39.67 -1.58 -22.56
N ALA A 18 -39.51 -1.18 -21.30
CA ALA A 18 -38.86 0.07 -20.95
C ALA A 18 -37.36 -0.01 -21.27
N ASP A 19 -36.92 1.02 -21.99
CA ASP A 19 -35.56 1.31 -22.44
C ASP A 19 -34.45 0.93 -21.44
N LYS A 20 -33.56 0.05 -21.89
CA LYS A 20 -32.30 -0.28 -21.20
C LYS A 20 -31.31 0.87 -21.45
N LYS A 21 -30.97 1.65 -20.43
CA LYS A 21 -29.90 2.66 -20.50
C LYS A 21 -28.68 2.22 -19.67
N PRO A 22 -27.50 2.04 -20.27
CA PRO A 22 -26.27 1.72 -19.54
C PRO A 22 -25.66 2.95 -18.85
N ILE A 23 -24.75 2.71 -17.89
CA ILE A 23 -24.05 3.73 -17.08
C ILE A 23 -22.56 3.40 -17.02
N ASP A 24 -21.70 4.39 -17.24
CA ASP A 24 -20.23 4.27 -17.09
C ASP A 24 -19.75 4.86 -15.75
N LEU A 25 -18.73 4.23 -15.17
CA LEU A 25 -18.15 4.59 -13.87
C LEU A 25 -16.63 4.77 -13.96
N PHE A 26 -16.10 5.74 -13.21
CA PHE A 26 -14.66 6.01 -13.10
C PHE A 26 -14.21 5.95 -11.63
N LEU A 27 -13.13 5.22 -11.35
CA LEU A 27 -12.42 5.25 -10.07
C LEU A 27 -11.07 5.95 -10.26
N HIS A 28 -10.73 6.85 -9.34
CA HIS A 28 -9.46 7.55 -9.35
C HIS A 28 -8.54 7.02 -8.26
N ASP A 29 -7.70 6.04 -8.59
CA ASP A 29 -6.36 5.92 -8.01
C ASP A 29 -5.45 5.06 -8.91
N GLN A 30 -4.37 5.67 -9.44
CA GLN A 30 -3.28 5.23 -10.37
C GLN A 30 -3.36 3.93 -11.22
N LYS A 31 -4.52 3.29 -11.34
CA LYS A 31 -4.89 2.14 -12.15
C LYS A 31 -6.36 2.35 -12.51
N TRP A 32 -6.62 2.58 -13.79
CA TRP A 32 -7.98 2.80 -14.27
C TRP A 32 -8.71 1.46 -14.25
N ASP A 33 -9.56 1.20 -13.27
CA ASP A 33 -10.53 0.12 -13.33
C ASP A 33 -11.86 0.68 -13.86
N TYR A 34 -12.41 0.04 -14.88
CA TYR A 34 -13.71 0.37 -15.44
C TYR A 34 -14.71 -0.72 -15.06
N TYR A 35 -15.88 -0.31 -14.58
CA TYR A 35 -16.96 -1.23 -14.27
C TYR A 35 -18.23 -0.76 -14.99
N HIS A 36 -18.86 -1.69 -15.69
CA HIS A 36 -20.11 -1.48 -16.40
C HIS A 36 -21.15 -2.43 -15.84
N PHE A 37 -22.29 -1.93 -15.39
CA PHE A 37 -23.35 -2.77 -14.82
C PHE A 37 -24.61 -2.66 -15.66
N ILE A 38 -25.14 -3.80 -16.10
CA ILE A 38 -26.44 -3.90 -16.77
C ILE A 38 -27.42 -4.57 -15.81
N ARG A 39 -28.54 -3.91 -15.55
CA ARG A 39 -29.64 -4.50 -14.80
C ARG A 39 -30.62 -5.18 -15.76
N THR A 40 -30.94 -6.44 -15.49
CA THR A 40 -32.01 -7.18 -16.16
C THR A 40 -32.87 -7.87 -15.09
N ASN A 41 -34.12 -7.43 -14.94
CA ASN A 41 -35.05 -7.90 -13.91
C ASN A 41 -34.44 -7.76 -12.49
N ASP A 42 -34.46 -8.84 -11.70
CA ASP A 42 -33.91 -8.95 -10.34
C ASP A 42 -32.40 -9.27 -10.33
N SER A 43 -31.76 -9.27 -11.50
CA SER A 43 -30.34 -9.61 -11.67
C SER A 43 -29.55 -8.43 -12.23
N ILE A 44 -28.30 -8.29 -11.77
CA ILE A 44 -27.34 -7.31 -12.27
C ILE A 44 -26.15 -8.07 -12.84
N HIS A 45 -25.80 -7.76 -14.07
CA HIS A 45 -24.64 -8.30 -14.76
C HIS A 45 -23.57 -7.20 -14.82
N GLY A 46 -22.43 -7.43 -14.17
CA GLY A 46 -21.28 -6.54 -14.23
C GLY A 46 -20.26 -7.01 -15.27
N TYR A 47 -19.70 -6.06 -16.00
CA TYR A 47 -18.52 -6.24 -16.85
C TYR A 47 -17.42 -5.34 -16.30
N LYS A 48 -16.19 -5.85 -16.31
CA LYS A 48 -15.01 -5.12 -15.87
C LYS A 48 -14.11 -4.90 -17.06
N PHE A 49 -13.48 -3.73 -17.12
CA PHE A 49 -12.36 -3.45 -18.01
C PHE A 49 -11.15 -2.99 -17.22
N SER A 50 -9.97 -3.41 -17.70
CA SER A 50 -8.61 -3.13 -17.22
C SER A 50 -8.05 -4.02 -16.08
N ALA A 51 -6.73 -4.16 -16.13
CA ALA A 51 -5.96 -5.40 -15.96
C ALA A 51 -5.59 -5.75 -14.52
N TYR A 52 -5.58 -7.07 -14.27
CA TYR A 52 -5.16 -7.80 -13.07
C TYR A 52 -6.10 -7.75 -11.85
N PHE A 53 -7.21 -8.47 -11.97
CA PHE A 53 -7.72 -9.25 -10.85
C PHE A 53 -7.14 -10.66 -10.97
N ARG A 54 -6.84 -11.32 -9.86
CA ARG A 54 -6.54 -12.76 -9.90
C ARG A 54 -7.86 -13.46 -10.18
N GLU A 55 -7.86 -14.59 -10.90
CA GLU A 55 -9.04 -15.40 -11.27
C GLU A 55 -9.99 -15.77 -10.09
N LYS A 56 -9.64 -15.45 -8.85
CA LYS A 56 -10.34 -15.85 -7.63
C LYS A 56 -10.91 -14.68 -6.82
N ASP A 57 -10.80 -13.44 -7.26
CA ASP A 57 -11.39 -12.32 -6.52
C ASP A 57 -12.91 -12.29 -6.73
N SER A 58 -13.67 -12.00 -5.67
CA SER A 58 -15.13 -11.81 -5.73
C SER A 58 -15.50 -10.39 -5.32
N ILE A 59 -16.46 -9.77 -6.01
CA ILE A 59 -17.02 -8.47 -5.63
C ILE A 59 -18.44 -8.71 -5.16
N VAL A 60 -18.79 -8.20 -3.99
CA VAL A 60 -20.13 -8.32 -3.41
C VAL A 60 -20.63 -6.92 -3.10
N GLY A 61 -21.84 -6.57 -3.54
CA GLY A 61 -22.36 -5.22 -3.31
C GLY A 61 -23.88 -5.09 -3.31
N VAL A 62 -24.36 -3.96 -2.80
CA VAL A 62 -25.77 -3.60 -2.66
C VAL A 62 -25.99 -2.18 -3.20
N PHE A 63 -27.06 -1.99 -3.96
CA PHE A 63 -27.48 -0.67 -4.40
C PHE A 63 -28.42 -0.03 -3.36
N ARG A 64 -28.19 1.25 -3.05
CA ARG A 64 -29.12 2.07 -2.25
C ARG A 64 -29.14 3.49 -2.80
N ASN A 65 -30.32 4.01 -3.15
CA ASN A 65 -30.52 5.38 -3.64
C ASN A 65 -29.51 5.78 -4.73
N ASP A 66 -29.47 5.00 -5.83
CA ASP A 66 -28.55 5.19 -6.96
C ASP A 66 -27.05 5.13 -6.62
N SER A 67 -26.67 4.60 -5.45
CA SER A 67 -25.28 4.37 -5.06
C SER A 67 -24.99 2.88 -4.91
N LEU A 68 -23.86 2.43 -5.46
CA LEU A 68 -23.38 1.05 -5.31
C LEU A 68 -22.39 0.99 -4.14
N PHE A 69 -22.73 0.22 -3.12
CA PHE A 69 -21.83 -0.13 -2.03
C PHE A 69 -21.27 -1.51 -2.33
N PHE A 70 -19.95 -1.66 -2.42
CA PHE A 70 -19.37 -2.98 -2.66
C PHE A 70 -18.17 -3.26 -1.77
N THR A 71 -17.93 -4.54 -1.55
CA THR A 71 -16.79 -5.07 -0.83
C THR A 71 -16.06 -5.99 -1.79
N ARG A 72 -14.76 -5.72 -1.99
CA ARG A 72 -13.88 -6.66 -2.66
C ARG A 72 -13.48 -7.72 -1.66
N ILE A 73 -13.68 -8.98 -2.02
CA ILE A 73 -13.24 -10.14 -1.25
C ILE A 73 -12.12 -10.80 -2.07
N ASP A 74 -10.89 -10.67 -1.60
CA ASP A 74 -9.78 -11.46 -2.10
C ASP A 74 -9.90 -12.88 -1.50
N LEU A 75 -10.41 -13.84 -2.29
CA LEU A 75 -10.59 -15.22 -1.80
C LEU A 75 -9.24 -15.92 -1.56
N SER A 76 -8.13 -15.42 -2.10
CA SER A 76 -6.80 -15.99 -1.87
C SER A 76 -6.23 -15.60 -0.51
N ASN A 77 -6.59 -14.41 0.00
CA ASN A 77 -6.10 -13.90 1.28
C ASN A 77 -7.17 -13.81 2.38
N LYS A 78 -8.45 -14.09 2.07
CA LYS A 78 -9.61 -13.92 2.98
C LYS A 78 -9.70 -12.50 3.57
N VAL A 79 -9.20 -11.50 2.86
CA VAL A 79 -9.29 -10.10 3.25
C VAL A 79 -10.45 -9.47 2.49
N ALA A 80 -11.36 -8.84 3.24
CA ALA A 80 -12.42 -8.00 2.69
C ALA A 80 -11.99 -6.54 2.82
N SER A 81 -11.92 -5.81 1.70
CA SER A 81 -11.76 -4.35 1.69
C SER A 81 -13.07 -3.73 1.21
N GLY A 82 -13.65 -2.86 2.04
CA GLY A 82 -14.86 -2.12 1.70
C GLY A 82 -14.48 -0.84 0.94
N ASP A 83 -15.10 -0.63 -0.22
CA ASP A 83 -14.96 0.61 -0.99
C ASP A 83 -16.36 1.22 -1.22
N TYR A 84 -16.42 2.55 -1.33
CA TYR A 84 -17.67 3.29 -1.60
C TYR A 84 -17.61 3.95 -2.99
N LEU A 85 -18.69 3.85 -3.76
CA LEU A 85 -18.82 4.53 -5.05
C LEU A 85 -20.11 5.36 -5.14
N GLY A 86 -19.96 6.68 -5.19
CA GLY A 86 -21.04 7.60 -5.55
C GLY A 86 -21.17 7.74 -7.08
N ILE A 87 -22.38 7.62 -7.64
CA ILE A 87 -22.63 7.60 -9.09
C ILE A 87 -23.00 9.01 -9.60
N LYS A 88 -22.38 9.47 -10.70
CA LYS A 88 -22.80 10.65 -11.47
C LYS A 88 -22.93 10.30 -12.96
N LYS A 89 -24.09 10.60 -13.57
CA LYS A 89 -24.52 10.20 -14.93
C LYS A 89 -23.54 10.58 -16.06
N GLY A 90 -23.28 9.64 -16.98
CA GLY A 90 -22.61 9.86 -18.28
C GLY A 90 -22.74 8.65 -19.22
N ASN A 91 -22.74 8.87 -20.54
CA ASN A 91 -22.98 7.86 -21.60
C ASN A 91 -21.71 7.56 -22.42
N GLY A 92 -21.47 6.27 -22.72
CA GLY A 92 -20.48 5.76 -23.68
C GLY A 92 -20.73 4.27 -24.02
N PHE A 93 -20.23 3.80 -25.17
CA PHE A 93 -20.37 2.40 -25.63
C PHE A 93 -19.01 1.80 -25.99
N PHE A 94 -18.63 0.64 -25.41
CA PHE A 94 -17.56 -0.25 -25.88
C PHE A 94 -17.81 -1.72 -25.46
N VAL A 95 -17.23 -2.69 -26.20
CA VAL A 95 -17.43 -4.15 -26.08
C VAL A 95 -16.15 -4.84 -25.57
N ALA A 96 -16.22 -5.68 -24.53
CA ALA A 96 -15.56 -7.02 -24.40
C ALA A 96 -15.82 -7.71 -23.03
N SER A 97 -15.32 -8.95 -22.94
CA SER A 97 -15.69 -10.14 -22.18
C SER A 97 -15.25 -10.23 -20.70
N ASP A 98 -16.19 -10.66 -19.85
CA ASP A 98 -16.09 -11.61 -18.72
C ASP A 98 -17.21 -11.27 -17.72
N SER A 99 -18.17 -12.17 -17.51
CA SER A 99 -19.33 -11.90 -16.63
C SER A 99 -19.00 -12.18 -15.17
N ILE A 100 -19.08 -11.16 -14.31
CA ILE A 100 -19.02 -11.31 -12.85
C ILE A 100 -20.43 -11.61 -12.33
N ASN A 101 -20.60 -12.77 -11.66
CA ASN A 101 -21.84 -13.09 -10.96
C ASN A 101 -21.84 -12.42 -9.59
N LEU A 102 -22.70 -11.41 -9.41
CA LEU A 102 -22.96 -10.80 -8.11
C LEU A 102 -24.03 -11.61 -7.38
N GLN A 103 -23.76 -12.02 -6.14
CA GLN A 103 -24.79 -12.61 -5.28
C GLN A 103 -25.36 -11.53 -4.35
N PRO A 104 -26.71 -11.42 -4.24
CA PRO A 104 -27.31 -10.55 -3.25
C PRO A 104 -26.95 -11.06 -1.86
N ILE A 105 -26.41 -10.18 -1.03
CA ILE A 105 -26.23 -10.45 0.40
C ILE A 105 -27.46 -10.00 1.17
N PRO A 106 -27.94 -10.79 2.14
CA PRO A 106 -28.99 -10.35 3.04
C PRO A 106 -28.62 -9.02 3.71
N GLU A 107 -29.58 -8.10 3.85
CA GLU A 107 -29.37 -6.77 4.44
C GLU A 107 -28.73 -6.84 5.84
N LYS A 108 -29.11 -7.85 6.64
CA LYS A 108 -28.48 -8.17 7.93
C LYS A 108 -26.96 -8.38 7.81
N ASP A 109 -26.53 -9.11 6.80
CA ASP A 109 -25.12 -9.42 6.59
C ASP A 109 -24.37 -8.22 6.04
N PHE A 110 -25.02 -7.43 5.15
CA PHE A 110 -24.50 -6.14 4.71
C PHE A 110 -24.29 -5.18 5.89
N ASN A 111 -25.29 -4.97 6.73
CA ASN A 111 -25.18 -4.09 7.89
C ASN A 111 -24.12 -4.60 8.87
N ARG A 112 -24.02 -5.91 9.10
CA ARG A 112 -22.93 -6.49 9.90
C ARG A 112 -21.55 -6.20 9.28
N ILE A 113 -21.40 -6.34 7.96
CA ILE A 113 -20.15 -6.06 7.25
C ILE A 113 -19.84 -4.56 7.36
N VAL A 114 -20.78 -3.69 7.02
CA VAL A 114 -20.66 -2.23 7.07
C VAL A 114 -20.37 -1.73 8.48
N ASP A 115 -21.10 -2.20 9.48
CA ASP A 115 -20.83 -1.85 10.87
C ASP A 115 -19.44 -2.31 11.28
N SER A 116 -19.05 -3.52 10.87
CA SER A 116 -17.71 -4.02 11.17
C SER A 116 -16.62 -3.23 10.44
N THR A 117 -16.82 -2.78 9.20
CA THR A 117 -15.79 -2.14 8.36
C THR A 117 -15.75 -0.61 8.49
N MET A 118 -16.90 0.05 8.63
CA MET A 118 -16.99 1.51 8.75
C MET A 118 -16.89 2.00 10.20
N ASN A 119 -17.29 1.17 11.17
CA ASN A 119 -17.25 1.51 12.59
C ASN A 119 -16.51 0.44 13.39
N PRO A 120 -15.21 0.19 13.10
CA PRO A 120 -14.45 -0.79 13.86
C PRO A 120 -14.51 -0.46 15.34
N LYS A 121 -14.77 -1.48 16.17
CA LYS A 121 -14.67 -1.34 17.62
C LYS A 121 -13.21 -1.04 17.96
N LEU A 122 -12.93 0.21 18.29
CA LEU A 122 -11.60 0.63 18.72
C LEU A 122 -11.30 0.03 20.09
N SER A 123 -10.06 -0.43 20.25
CA SER A 123 -9.60 -1.00 21.51
C SER A 123 -8.35 -0.30 22.02
N HIS A 124 -8.09 -0.46 23.32
CA HIS A 124 -6.84 -0.06 23.94
C HIS A 124 -5.98 -1.33 24.07
N LEU A 125 -4.77 -1.28 23.53
CA LEU A 125 -3.81 -2.37 23.64
C LEU A 125 -2.60 -1.92 24.44
N ASN A 126 -2.02 -2.83 25.22
CA ASN A 126 -0.76 -2.59 25.90
C ASN A 126 0.13 -3.83 25.87
N LYS A 127 1.45 -3.62 25.87
CA LYS A 127 2.41 -4.71 26.00
C LYS A 127 3.73 -4.22 26.57
N ARG A 128 4.30 -5.03 27.45
CA ARG A 128 5.66 -4.85 27.95
C ARG A 128 6.58 -5.88 27.32
N LEU A 129 7.68 -5.41 26.72
CA LEU A 129 8.68 -6.21 26.04
C LEU A 129 10.04 -6.01 26.70
N LYS A 130 10.85 -7.07 26.77
CA LYS A 130 12.26 -6.97 27.15
C LYS A 130 13.10 -7.35 25.93
N LYS A 131 13.95 -6.44 25.45
CA LYS A 131 14.87 -6.69 24.34
C LYS A 131 16.26 -6.15 24.68
N GLY A 132 17.26 -7.02 24.67
CA GLY A 132 18.61 -6.68 25.15
C GLY A 132 18.60 -6.16 26.59
N ASP A 133 19.25 -5.02 26.80
CA ASP A 133 19.35 -4.31 28.09
C ASP A 133 18.19 -3.32 28.34
N PHE A 134 17.12 -3.35 27.54
CA PHE A 134 16.00 -2.41 27.66
C PHE A 134 14.67 -3.11 27.89
N ILE A 135 13.78 -2.38 28.54
CA ILE A 135 12.37 -2.70 28.70
C ILE A 135 11.57 -1.66 27.93
N PHE A 136 10.61 -2.11 27.13
CA PHE A 136 9.74 -1.28 26.32
C PHE A 136 8.29 -1.48 26.76
N GLU A 137 7.58 -0.40 27.03
CA GLU A 137 6.14 -0.43 27.23
C GLU A 137 5.48 0.23 26.02
N ILE A 138 4.71 -0.56 25.27
CA ILE A 138 3.93 -0.12 24.13
C ILE A 138 2.49 0.04 24.59
N ASP A 139 1.93 1.22 24.39
CA ASP A 139 0.56 1.58 24.70
C ASP A 139 -0.10 2.10 23.43
N VAL A 140 -1.16 1.46 22.95
CA VAL A 140 -1.86 1.81 21.70
C VAL A 140 -3.28 2.20 22.02
N GLN A 141 -3.56 3.50 21.97
CA GLN A 141 -4.89 4.06 22.12
C GLN A 141 -5.65 4.01 20.79
N ASN A 142 -6.96 3.78 20.85
CA ASN A 142 -7.84 3.78 19.69
C ASN A 142 -7.37 2.83 18.57
N TRP A 143 -6.88 1.65 18.92
CA TRP A 143 -6.41 0.67 17.94
C TRP A 143 -7.55 0.22 17.02
N ASN A 144 -7.35 0.41 15.72
CA ASN A 144 -8.27 0.03 14.66
C ASN A 144 -7.79 -1.30 14.05
N PRO A 145 -8.55 -2.41 14.17
CA PRO A 145 -8.18 -3.71 13.60
C PRO A 145 -8.04 -3.73 12.08
N HIS A 146 -8.72 -2.85 11.35
CA HIS A 146 -8.66 -2.81 9.88
C HIS A 146 -7.41 -2.09 9.39
N GLU A 147 -7.13 -0.93 9.98
CA GLU A 147 -5.93 -0.16 9.68
C GLU A 147 -4.69 -0.72 10.36
N ARG A 148 -4.87 -1.56 11.39
CA ARG A 148 -3.82 -2.13 12.23
C ARG A 148 -2.98 -1.09 12.97
N LYS A 149 -3.55 0.10 13.16
CA LYS A 149 -2.88 1.30 13.70
C LYS A 149 -3.69 1.88 14.85
N GLY A 150 -3.06 2.78 15.58
CA GLY A 150 -3.65 3.55 16.68
C GLY A 150 -2.61 4.50 17.23
N LEU A 151 -3.02 5.45 18.07
CA LEU A 151 -2.08 6.39 18.70
C LEU A 151 -1.19 5.59 19.65
N THR A 152 0.04 5.35 19.23
CA THR A 152 1.00 4.51 19.94
C THR A 152 1.95 5.37 20.73
N THR A 153 2.14 5.04 22.01
CA THR A 153 3.20 5.54 22.87
C THR A 153 4.15 4.41 23.18
N VAL A 154 5.44 4.61 22.92
CA VAL A 154 6.50 3.67 23.31
C VAL A 154 7.32 4.34 24.40
N LYS A 155 7.29 3.76 25.61
CA LYS A 155 8.17 4.15 26.71
C LYS A 155 9.34 3.19 26.78
N VAL A 156 10.53 3.72 27.02
CA VAL A 156 11.78 2.97 27.11
C VAL A 156 12.33 3.11 28.51
N PHE A 157 12.74 1.98 29.08
CA PHE A 157 13.38 1.88 30.38
C PHE A 157 14.68 1.09 30.25
N ASP A 158 15.64 1.35 31.12
CA ASP A 158 16.82 0.50 31.25
C ASP A 158 16.46 -0.87 31.88
N LYS A 159 17.43 -1.79 31.92
CA LYS A 159 17.25 -3.12 32.54
C LYS A 159 16.91 -3.10 34.02
N LYS A 160 17.16 -1.99 34.72
CA LYS A 160 16.82 -1.81 36.14
C LYS A 160 15.40 -1.25 36.31
N GLY A 161 14.74 -0.87 35.22
CA GLY A 161 13.40 -0.28 35.22
C GLY A 161 13.39 1.24 35.34
N ASN A 162 14.54 1.92 35.23
CA ASN A 162 14.58 3.37 35.22
C ASN A 162 14.09 3.89 33.87
N TYR A 163 13.19 4.87 33.90
CA TYR A 163 12.68 5.51 32.69
C TYR A 163 13.79 6.27 31.94
N LEU A 164 13.87 6.09 30.63
CA LEU A 164 14.87 6.74 29.77
C LEU A 164 14.23 7.77 28.83
N GLN A 165 13.17 7.39 28.14
CA GLN A 165 12.49 8.23 27.15
C GLN A 165 11.12 7.69 26.76
N GLN A 166 10.40 8.48 25.97
CA GLN A 166 9.24 8.01 25.22
C GLN A 166 9.16 8.69 23.85
N PHE A 167 8.46 8.05 22.92
CA PHE A 167 8.07 8.65 21.64
C PHE A 167 6.66 8.17 21.26
N GLN A 168 6.02 8.91 20.37
CA GLN A 168 4.64 8.67 19.95
C GLN A 168 4.53 8.68 18.43
N SER A 169 3.65 7.84 17.90
CA SER A 169 3.29 7.81 16.48
C SER A 169 1.91 7.19 16.32
N ASP A 170 1.10 7.75 15.43
CA ASP A 170 -0.16 7.14 14.96
C ASP A 170 0.03 6.31 13.69
N GLN A 171 1.26 6.25 13.16
CA GLN A 171 1.59 5.55 11.93
C GLN A 171 2.07 4.12 12.14
N PHE A 172 2.43 3.73 13.36
CA PHE A 172 2.91 2.37 13.67
C PHE A 172 1.84 1.33 13.41
N GLU A 173 2.15 0.40 12.52
CA GLU A 173 1.27 -0.72 12.16
C GLU A 173 1.67 -1.99 12.93
N PHE A 174 0.69 -2.63 13.56
CA PHE A 174 0.85 -3.89 14.26
C PHE A 174 0.05 -5.00 13.58
N PRO A 175 0.63 -6.16 13.22
CA PRO A 175 -0.06 -7.19 12.45
C PRO A 175 -1.40 -7.64 13.04
N ASN A 176 -1.53 -7.63 14.37
CA ASN A 176 -2.78 -7.85 15.10
C ASN A 176 -2.60 -7.44 16.58
N GLU A 177 -3.70 -7.45 17.34
CA GLU A 177 -3.76 -7.12 18.76
C GLU A 177 -2.81 -7.91 19.67
N LYS A 178 -2.40 -9.12 19.27
CA LYS A 178 -1.49 -9.98 20.06
C LYS A 178 -0.02 -9.71 19.75
N LYS A 179 0.27 -9.06 18.62
CA LYS A 179 1.62 -8.84 18.10
C LYS A 179 1.95 -7.35 18.05
N LEU A 180 1.89 -6.70 19.21
CA LEU A 180 2.61 -5.43 19.44
C LEU A 180 4.10 -5.76 19.53
N ASP A 181 4.85 -5.53 18.46
CA ASP A 181 6.28 -5.81 18.39
C ASP A 181 6.92 -4.92 17.33
N PHE A 182 8.24 -4.79 17.41
CA PHE A 182 9.08 -4.01 16.50
C PHE A 182 10.39 -4.76 16.27
N GLU A 183 11.11 -4.45 15.20
CA GLU A 183 12.40 -5.08 14.96
C GLU A 183 13.50 -4.46 15.83
N TYR A 184 14.43 -5.30 16.30
CA TYR A 184 15.51 -4.91 17.21
C TYR A 184 16.83 -5.51 16.73
N ALA A 185 17.57 -4.73 15.95
CA ALA A 185 18.78 -5.15 15.25
C ALA A 185 19.74 -3.97 15.06
N ASP A 186 21.01 -4.25 14.81
CA ASP A 186 22.03 -3.23 14.53
C ASP A 186 21.90 -2.73 13.09
N TYR A 187 21.28 -1.56 12.89
CA TYR A 187 21.03 -1.01 11.55
C TYR A 187 22.11 -0.04 11.08
N ASN A 188 23.00 0.40 11.97
CA ASN A 188 24.09 1.33 11.68
C ASN A 188 25.50 0.70 11.79
N PHE A 189 25.58 -0.61 12.05
CA PHE A 189 26.78 -1.45 12.13
C PHE A 189 27.75 -1.08 13.26
N ASP A 190 27.24 -0.53 14.35
CA ASP A 190 28.02 -0.05 15.50
C ASP A 190 28.07 -1.05 16.68
N ASN A 191 27.49 -2.25 16.50
CA ASN A 191 27.27 -3.30 17.48
C ASN A 191 26.26 -2.96 18.59
N GLN A 192 25.37 -2.02 18.34
CA GLN A 192 24.23 -1.73 19.19
C GLN A 192 22.95 -1.93 18.41
N ASN A 193 21.99 -2.60 19.05
CA ASN A 193 20.69 -2.77 18.44
C ASN A 193 19.89 -1.47 18.52
N ASP A 194 19.27 -1.16 17.40
CA ASP A 194 18.38 -0.05 17.13
C ASP A 194 16.93 -0.55 17.04
N LEU A 195 15.97 0.35 16.85
CA LEU A 195 14.56 0.01 16.68
C LEU A 195 14.11 0.25 15.24
N ALA A 196 13.29 -0.64 14.69
CA ALA A 196 12.50 -0.35 13.49
C ALA A 196 11.02 -0.67 13.68
N PHE A 197 10.18 0.34 13.46
CA PHE A 197 8.72 0.25 13.53
C PHE A 197 8.13 0.24 12.13
N PHE A 198 7.33 -0.79 11.82
CA PHE A 198 6.66 -0.92 10.55
C PHE A 198 5.53 0.13 10.42
N LEU A 199 5.44 0.79 9.28
CA LEU A 199 4.40 1.79 8.97
C LEU A 199 3.34 1.29 7.97
N GLY A 200 3.55 0.09 7.43
CA GLY A 200 2.71 -0.47 6.37
C GLY A 200 3.42 -0.63 5.03
N ASN A 201 2.67 -1.14 4.06
CA ASN A 201 3.11 -1.32 2.67
C ASN A 201 2.74 -0.11 1.81
N ILE A 202 3.07 1.09 2.28
CA ILE A 202 2.71 2.38 1.67
C ILE A 202 3.85 2.97 0.82
N GLY A 203 4.95 2.24 0.65
CA GLY A 203 6.08 2.66 -0.17
C GLY A 203 5.90 2.41 -1.65
N ASN A 204 6.92 2.78 -2.43
CA ASN A 204 6.92 2.61 -3.88
C ASN A 204 6.68 1.14 -4.27
N ARG A 205 5.66 0.88 -5.10
CA ARG A 205 5.18 -0.47 -5.46
C ARG A 205 4.79 -1.32 -4.24
N ASN A 206 4.12 -0.71 -3.25
CA ASN A 206 3.68 -1.34 -2.02
C ASN A 206 4.83 -1.92 -1.18
N ALA A 207 6.00 -1.26 -1.24
CA ALA A 207 7.11 -1.65 -0.40
C ALA A 207 6.84 -1.35 1.07
N VAL A 208 7.44 -2.19 1.90
CA VAL A 208 7.47 -2.05 3.37
C VAL A 208 8.18 -0.75 3.71
N ILE A 209 7.54 0.11 4.49
CA ILE A 209 8.16 1.31 5.07
C ILE A 209 8.29 1.11 6.58
N SER A 210 9.42 1.56 7.13
CA SER A 210 9.67 1.57 8.58
C SER A 210 10.29 2.88 9.05
N GLU A 211 9.97 3.26 10.28
CA GLU A 211 10.69 4.29 11.04
C GLU A 211 11.81 3.66 11.84
N PHE A 212 13.01 4.23 11.73
CA PHE A 212 14.21 3.72 12.40
C PHE A 212 14.63 4.65 13.53
N TYR A 213 14.92 4.09 14.70
CA TYR A 213 15.43 4.83 15.85
C TYR A 213 16.79 4.26 16.25
N LEU A 214 17.84 5.04 16.03
CA LEU A 214 19.22 4.65 16.31
C LEU A 214 19.56 4.91 17.77
N PHE A 215 20.27 3.98 18.42
CA PHE A 215 20.67 4.17 19.81
C PHE A 215 21.91 5.07 19.92
N ASP A 216 21.71 6.24 20.50
CA ASP A 216 22.80 7.14 20.88
C ASP A 216 23.40 6.70 22.23
N LYS A 217 24.53 6.00 22.15
CA LYS A 217 25.31 5.52 23.31
C LYS A 217 25.73 6.63 24.26
N ARG A 218 25.96 7.85 23.76
CA ARG A 218 26.41 8.98 24.59
C ARG A 218 25.28 9.46 25.49
N ASN A 219 24.07 9.52 24.96
CA ASN A 219 22.91 10.05 25.65
C ASN A 219 22.03 8.96 26.27
N GLY A 220 22.29 7.68 25.97
CA GLY A 220 21.52 6.53 26.46
C GLY A 220 20.09 6.50 25.92
N LYS A 221 19.88 6.95 24.68
CA LYS A 221 18.57 7.26 24.12
C LYS A 221 18.45 6.80 22.67
N PHE A 222 17.26 6.43 22.24
CA PHE A 222 16.95 6.13 20.83
C PHE A 222 16.50 7.40 20.12
N ILE A 223 17.13 7.72 19.00
CA ILE A 223 16.91 8.93 18.20
C ILE A 223 16.34 8.54 16.85
N HIS A 224 15.21 9.13 16.47
CA HIS A 224 14.62 8.93 15.15
C HIS A 224 15.61 9.34 14.05
N SER A 225 15.88 8.45 13.10
CA SER A 225 16.78 8.67 11.98
C SER A 225 16.00 8.83 10.69
N GLU A 226 15.59 10.07 10.41
CA GLU A 226 14.90 10.42 9.15
C GLU A 226 15.72 10.02 7.93
N THR A 227 17.05 10.11 8.03
CA THR A 227 17.95 9.72 6.94
C THR A 227 17.88 8.23 6.67
N LEU A 228 17.93 7.38 7.71
CA LEU A 228 17.85 5.93 7.53
C LEU A 228 16.46 5.51 7.04
N SER A 229 15.39 6.08 7.62
CA SER A 229 14.02 5.86 7.15
C SER A 229 13.84 6.25 5.68
N GLY A 230 14.43 7.37 5.25
CA GLY A 230 14.42 7.79 3.84
C GLY A 230 15.26 6.90 2.93
N ILE A 231 16.37 6.33 3.41
CA ILE A 231 17.13 5.33 2.66
C ILE A 231 16.31 4.05 2.51
N ALA A 232 15.59 3.65 3.55
CA ALA A 232 14.89 2.38 3.62
C ALA A 232 13.50 2.37 2.95
N SER A 233 12.93 3.54 2.63
CA SER A 233 11.58 3.69 2.05
C SER A 233 11.46 3.38 0.54
N GLY A 234 12.53 2.84 -0.05
CA GLY A 234 12.55 2.39 -1.44
C GLY A 234 11.71 1.13 -1.70
N MET A 235 11.87 0.54 -2.87
CA MET A 235 11.28 -0.76 -3.21
C MET A 235 11.84 -1.92 -2.38
N GLY A 236 13.06 -1.77 -1.90
CA GLY A 236 13.75 -2.78 -1.13
C GLY A 236 15.01 -2.21 -0.50
N THR A 237 15.37 -2.78 0.64
CA THR A 237 16.57 -2.40 1.39
C THR A 237 17.27 -3.66 1.87
N THR A 238 18.58 -3.70 1.73
CA THR A 238 19.42 -4.81 2.18
C THR A 238 20.53 -4.27 3.07
N TRP A 239 20.65 -4.85 4.26
CA TRP A 239 21.76 -4.61 5.18
C TRP A 239 22.86 -5.65 4.90
N ASP A 240 23.95 -5.23 4.26
CA ASP A 240 25.15 -6.07 4.03
C ASP A 240 26.08 -5.90 5.22
N GLU A 241 25.80 -6.63 6.30
CA GLU A 241 26.55 -6.61 7.56
C GLU A 241 28.05 -6.88 7.36
N LYS A 242 28.39 -7.84 6.49
CA LYS A 242 29.78 -8.23 6.19
C LYS A 242 30.60 -7.05 5.68
N ARG A 243 29.99 -6.15 4.88
CA ARG A 243 30.66 -4.97 4.32
C ARG A 243 30.22 -3.66 4.99
N LYS A 244 29.40 -3.74 6.06
CA LYS A 244 28.85 -2.60 6.80
C LYS A 244 28.24 -1.53 5.91
N ARG A 245 27.34 -1.94 5.01
CA ARG A 245 26.70 -1.05 4.03
C ARG A 245 25.22 -1.34 3.87
N ILE A 246 24.47 -0.30 3.55
CA ILE A 246 23.03 -0.34 3.28
C ILE A 246 22.83 -0.15 1.79
N ILE A 247 22.15 -1.10 1.16
CA ILE A 247 21.82 -1.07 -0.26
C ILE A 247 20.32 -0.78 -0.35
N SER A 248 19.94 0.35 -0.94
CA SER A 248 18.55 0.67 -1.23
C SER A 248 18.26 0.65 -2.72
N GLU A 249 17.08 0.13 -3.05
CA GLU A 249 16.56 0.03 -4.41
C GLU A 249 15.30 0.89 -4.55
N SER A 250 15.14 1.56 -5.68
CA SER A 250 13.91 2.26 -6.04
C SER A 250 13.68 2.17 -7.54
N SER A 251 12.42 2.20 -7.99
CA SER A 251 12.11 2.31 -9.43
C SER A 251 10.96 3.26 -9.68
N GLY A 252 10.90 3.82 -10.88
CA GLY A 252 9.79 4.68 -11.29
C GLY A 252 9.93 5.05 -12.75
N GLY A 253 8.81 5.03 -13.51
CA GLY A 253 8.80 5.49 -14.90
C GLY A 253 9.82 4.82 -15.84
N GLY A 254 10.13 3.54 -15.64
CA GLY A 254 11.16 2.82 -16.43
C GLY A 254 12.60 3.06 -15.97
N GLU A 255 12.80 3.74 -14.84
CA GLU A 255 14.10 3.89 -14.18
C GLU A 255 14.24 2.97 -12.97
N TYR A 256 15.45 2.46 -12.76
CA TYR A 256 15.86 1.71 -11.58
C TYR A 256 17.08 2.39 -10.95
N ASP A 257 17.02 2.64 -9.65
CA ASP A 257 18.05 3.31 -8.86
C ASP A 257 18.50 2.37 -7.73
N TYR A 258 19.79 2.04 -7.70
CA TYR A 258 20.46 1.38 -6.58
C TYR A 258 21.41 2.36 -5.90
N LYS A 259 21.35 2.46 -4.58
CA LYS A 259 22.24 3.30 -3.78
C LYS A 259 22.91 2.45 -2.71
N ILE A 260 24.21 2.65 -2.53
CA ILE A 260 25.00 2.01 -1.47
C ILE A 260 25.44 3.10 -0.51
N HIS A 261 25.06 2.97 0.75
CA HIS A 261 25.44 3.87 1.83
C HIS A 261 26.37 3.15 2.81
N SER A 262 27.38 3.82 3.31
CA SER A 262 28.03 3.43 4.57
C SER A 262 27.36 4.12 5.74
N SER A 263 27.39 3.47 6.88
CA SER A 263 27.08 4.10 8.16
C SER A 263 28.36 4.43 8.92
N LYS A 264 28.37 5.57 9.59
CA LYS A 264 29.32 5.91 10.65
C LYS A 264 28.54 6.58 11.78
N ASP A 265 28.39 5.85 12.88
CA ASP A 265 27.55 6.23 14.02
C ASP A 265 26.11 6.52 13.54
N THR A 266 25.62 7.75 13.67
CA THR A 266 24.28 8.15 13.20
C THR A 266 24.28 8.76 11.80
N ASN A 267 25.44 8.85 11.13
CA ASN A 267 25.58 9.47 9.82
C ASN A 267 25.64 8.44 8.69
N PHE A 268 24.87 8.68 7.63
CA PHE A 268 24.86 7.83 6.45
C PHE A 268 25.46 8.58 5.26
N VAL A 269 26.46 7.97 4.62
CA VAL A 269 27.16 8.56 3.48
C VAL A 269 26.89 7.72 2.24
N LEU A 270 26.38 8.34 1.19
CA LEU A 270 26.21 7.70 -0.11
C LEU A 270 27.59 7.42 -0.72
N LEU A 271 27.96 6.15 -0.84
CA LEU A 271 29.22 5.73 -1.43
C LEU A 271 29.11 5.62 -2.94
N LYS A 272 28.05 4.98 -3.43
CA LYS A 272 27.85 4.69 -4.86
C LYS A 272 26.37 4.70 -5.21
N LYS A 273 26.07 5.14 -6.43
CA LYS A 273 24.74 5.06 -7.03
C LYS A 273 24.83 4.48 -8.44
N LEU A 274 23.92 3.59 -8.78
CA LEU A 274 23.65 3.11 -10.13
C LEU A 274 22.23 3.53 -10.50
N ARG A 275 22.09 4.22 -11.63
CA ARG A 275 20.80 4.49 -12.27
C ARG A 275 20.78 3.80 -13.63
N VAL A 276 19.72 3.06 -13.90
CA VAL A 276 19.44 2.44 -15.19
C VAL A 276 18.10 2.96 -15.69
N ASN A 277 18.11 3.70 -16.80
CA ASN A 277 16.90 4.21 -17.43
C ASN A 277 16.73 3.53 -18.80
N PHE A 278 15.64 2.77 -18.98
CA PHE A 278 15.35 2.04 -20.21
C PHE A 278 14.75 2.91 -21.33
N GLY A 279 14.44 4.18 -21.04
CA GLY A 279 13.80 5.10 -21.97
C GLY A 279 12.37 4.67 -22.33
N PHE A 280 11.58 5.60 -22.86
CA PHE A 280 10.21 5.29 -23.33
C PHE A 280 10.17 4.60 -24.70
N ARG A 281 11.30 4.52 -25.42
CA ARG A 281 11.37 4.05 -26.82
C ARG A 281 12.29 2.83 -27.04
N GLY A 282 12.73 2.13 -26.00
CA GLY A 282 13.20 0.74 -26.05
C GLY A 282 14.47 0.40 -26.85
N ASP A 283 15.15 1.38 -27.46
CA ASP A 283 16.34 1.08 -28.26
C ASP A 283 17.65 1.25 -27.49
N SER A 284 17.62 1.99 -26.38
CA SER A 284 18.81 2.33 -25.62
C SER A 284 18.55 2.47 -24.13
N VAL A 285 19.49 1.95 -23.34
CA VAL A 285 19.52 2.06 -21.90
C VAL A 285 20.59 3.09 -21.51
N LEU A 286 20.19 4.12 -20.76
CA LEU A 286 21.12 5.05 -20.13
C LEU A 286 21.52 4.52 -18.76
N VAL A 287 22.78 4.16 -18.62
CA VAL A 287 23.39 3.75 -17.37
C VAL A 287 24.21 4.91 -16.81
N THR A 288 23.82 5.41 -15.65
CA THR A 288 24.58 6.43 -14.90
C THR A 288 25.14 5.80 -13.64
N ARG A 289 26.44 5.91 -13.44
CA ARG A 289 27.10 5.48 -12.22
C ARG A 289 27.75 6.68 -11.54
N THR A 290 27.45 6.87 -10.26
CA THR A 290 28.06 7.88 -9.42
C THR A 290 28.82 7.19 -8.29
N THR A 291 30.02 7.67 -7.94
CA THR A 291 30.86 7.11 -6.88
C THR A 291 31.56 8.23 -6.12
N LEU A 292 31.56 8.15 -4.80
CA LEU A 292 32.29 9.07 -3.93
C LEU A 292 33.79 8.71 -3.96
N LYS A 293 34.64 9.65 -4.37
CA LYS A 293 36.10 9.54 -4.38
C LYS A 293 36.69 10.82 -3.80
N ASN A 294 37.54 10.69 -2.77
CA ASN A 294 38.21 11.83 -2.12
C ASN A 294 37.24 12.97 -1.73
N GLY A 295 36.08 12.62 -1.18
CA GLY A 295 35.04 13.58 -0.77
C GLY A 295 34.24 14.21 -1.91
N LYS A 296 34.46 13.83 -3.17
CA LYS A 296 33.72 14.34 -4.34
C LYS A 296 33.04 13.23 -5.11
N TYR A 297 31.89 13.52 -5.71
CA TYR A 297 31.17 12.56 -6.54
C TYR A 297 31.67 12.60 -7.98
N ASP A 298 32.18 11.47 -8.45
CA ASP A 298 32.54 11.21 -9.84
C ASP A 298 31.37 10.49 -10.53
N THR A 299 30.93 10.98 -11.69
CA THR A 299 29.76 10.44 -12.41
C THR A 299 30.11 10.08 -13.85
N ILE A 300 29.84 8.83 -14.20
CA ILE A 300 30.03 8.27 -15.55
C ILE A 300 28.65 7.94 -16.13
N LYS A 301 28.40 8.39 -17.36
CA LYS A 301 27.18 8.07 -18.12
C LYS A 301 27.53 7.24 -19.35
N ARG A 302 26.76 6.20 -19.64
CA ARG A 302 26.91 5.37 -20.83
C ARG A 302 25.54 5.05 -21.42
N THR A 303 25.40 5.22 -22.72
CA THR A 303 24.23 4.78 -23.47
C THR A 303 24.57 3.47 -24.16
N ILE A 304 23.79 2.43 -23.89
CA ILE A 304 24.00 1.06 -24.39
C ILE A 304 22.76 0.67 -25.19
N ARG A 305 22.91 0.01 -26.34
CA ARG A 305 21.75 -0.55 -27.05
C ARG A 305 21.07 -1.60 -26.18
N GLU A 306 19.75 -1.55 -26.04
CA GLU A 306 19.02 -2.39 -25.07
C GLU A 306 19.29 -3.88 -25.27
N LYS A 307 19.29 -4.36 -26.52
CA LYS A 307 19.61 -5.76 -26.87
C LYS A 307 20.98 -6.27 -26.39
N ASN A 308 21.89 -5.35 -26.06
CA ASN A 308 23.25 -5.65 -25.59
C ASN A 308 23.41 -5.39 -24.08
N PHE A 309 22.33 -5.01 -23.37
CA PHE A 309 22.38 -4.66 -21.96
C PHE A 309 21.83 -5.78 -21.09
N ASP A 310 22.70 -6.41 -20.30
CA ASP A 310 22.30 -7.33 -19.24
C ASP A 310 22.17 -6.57 -17.91
N TYR A 311 20.92 -6.27 -17.54
CA TYR A 311 20.59 -5.60 -16.29
C TYR A 311 21.11 -6.34 -15.06
N ARG A 312 20.93 -7.66 -14.99
CA ARG A 312 21.30 -8.46 -13.81
C ARG A 312 22.81 -8.48 -13.64
N ALA A 313 23.55 -8.63 -14.74
CA ALA A 313 25.01 -8.55 -14.72
C ALA A 313 25.50 -7.16 -14.30
N ALA A 314 24.86 -6.09 -14.79
CA ALA A 314 25.22 -4.71 -14.42
C ALA A 314 25.00 -4.44 -12.92
N VAL A 315 23.85 -4.83 -12.37
CA VAL A 315 23.57 -4.71 -10.93
C VAL A 315 24.54 -5.57 -10.11
N LYS A 316 24.73 -6.84 -10.47
CA LYS A 316 25.67 -7.73 -9.77
C LYS A 316 27.09 -7.16 -9.77
N LYS A 317 27.56 -6.59 -10.89
CA LYS A 317 28.87 -5.93 -10.98
C LYS A 317 28.92 -4.71 -10.06
N PHE A 318 27.91 -3.85 -10.09
CA PHE A 318 27.82 -2.67 -9.23
C PHE A 318 27.85 -3.00 -7.73
N LEU A 319 27.16 -4.06 -7.32
CA LEU A 319 27.10 -4.48 -5.91
C LEU A 319 28.41 -5.09 -5.40
N ASN A 320 29.24 -5.66 -6.28
CA ASN A 320 30.47 -6.37 -5.88
C ASN A 320 31.75 -5.52 -5.97
N GLU A 321 31.74 -4.42 -6.73
CA GLU A 321 32.84 -3.46 -6.83
C GLU A 321 32.85 -2.43 -5.70
#